data_AF-A0A7S3AV14-F1
#
_entry.id   AF-A0A7S3AV14-F1
#
_cell.length_a   1.000
_cell.length_b   1.000
_cell.length_c   1.000
_cell.angle_alpha   90.00
_cell.angle_beta   90.00
_cell.angle_gamma   90.00
#
_symmetry.space_group_name_H-M   'P 1'
#
loop_
_entity.id
_entity.type
_entity.pdbx_description
1 polymer ?
#
loop_
_entity_poly.entity_id
_entity_poly.type
_entity_poly.pdbx_seq_one_letter_code
_entity_poly.pdbx_strand_id
1 'polypeptide(L)'
;KGSQPRDVQKSIDKLLIRVMRSLCEFRKGEPGSVMLPPMAAQLPGIIFNLRRSPAVRTTGVSPDETAFFRLLCSTLSVFSTLVLIQPTLVAYEIGRPPS
;
A
#
# COMPACT_ATOMS: atom_id res chain seq x y z
N LYS A 1 -5.89 20.07 -15.41
CA LYS A 1 -4.88 19.08 -15.84
C LYS A 1 -5.04 17.83 -14.98
N GLY A 2 -5.85 16.85 -15.40
CA GLY A 2 -6.03 15.62 -14.65
C GLY A 2 -4.73 14.82 -14.66
N SER A 3 -4.13 14.57 -13.50
CA SER A 3 -2.96 13.70 -13.37
C SER A 3 -3.32 12.33 -13.95
N GLN A 4 -2.60 11.86 -14.96
CA GLN A 4 -2.83 10.51 -15.47
C GLN A 4 -2.61 9.51 -14.32
N PRO A 5 -3.35 8.40 -14.24
CA PRO A 5 -3.19 7.41 -13.16
C PRO A 5 -1.74 6.89 -13.04
N ARG A 6 -1.01 6.84 -14.17
CA ARG A 6 0.43 6.52 -14.19
C ARG A 6 1.30 7.57 -13.47
N ASP A 7 0.92 8.84 -13.46
CA ASP A 7 1.66 9.92 -12.79
C ASP A 7 1.46 9.88 -11.28
N VAL A 8 0.26 9.49 -10.83
CA VAL A 8 -0.05 9.29 -9.41
C VAL A 8 0.77 8.13 -8.86
N GLN A 9 0.78 6.98 -9.55
CA GLN A 9 1.57 5.81 -9.14
C GLN A 9 3.06 6.13 -9.04
N LYS A 10 3.63 6.84 -10.04
CA LYS A 10 5.03 7.29 -10.00
C LYS A 10 5.31 8.23 -8.84
N SER A 11 4.36 9.09 -8.49
CA SER A 11 4.51 10.04 -7.37
C SER A 11 4.54 9.30 -6.03
N ILE A 12 3.68 8.29 -5.86
CA ILE A 12 3.69 7.40 -4.69
C ILE A 12 5.02 6.66 -4.58
N ASP A 13 5.54 6.12 -5.69
CA ASP A 13 6.84 5.43 -5.70
C ASP A 13 7.99 6.34 -5.29
N LYS A 14 8.03 7.56 -5.84
CA LYS A 14 9.04 8.55 -5.48
C LYS A 14 8.95 8.96 -4.02
N LEU A 15 7.75 9.01 -3.44
CA LEU A 15 7.58 9.26 -2.02
C LEU A 15 8.10 8.08 -1.19
N LEU A 16 7.72 6.85 -1.54
CA LEU A 16 8.17 5.64 -0.84
C LEU A 16 9.70 5.56 -0.84
N ILE A 17 10.36 5.74 -1.99
CA ILE A 17 11.83 5.70 -2.09
C ILE A 17 12.47 6.76 -1.18
N ARG A 18 11.91 7.98 -1.13
CA ARG A 18 12.43 9.05 -0.26
C ARG A 18 12.30 8.71 1.22
N VAL A 19 11.13 8.20 1.62
CA VAL A 19 10.87 7.80 3.02
C VAL A 19 11.77 6.63 3.41
N MET A 20 11.86 5.59 2.58
CA MET A 20 12.70 4.42 2.84
C MET A 20 14.18 4.80 2.91
N ARG A 21 14.67 5.69 2.03
CA ARG A 21 16.05 6.18 2.08
C ARG A 21 16.37 6.93 3.38
N SER A 22 15.37 7.55 4.01
CA SER A 22 15.54 8.26 5.29
C SER A 22 15.43 7.35 6.50
N LEU A 23 14.72 6.22 6.40
CA LEU A 23 14.42 5.35 7.53
C LEU A 23 15.24 4.05 7.56
N CYS A 24 15.68 3.56 6.40
CA CYS A 24 16.40 2.29 6.30
C CYS A 24 17.90 2.47 6.48
N GLU A 25 18.53 1.48 7.11
CA GLU A 25 19.97 1.32 7.08
C GLU A 25 20.35 0.51 5.83
N PHE A 26 21.31 0.99 5.04
CA PHE A 26 21.79 0.27 3.87
C PHE A 26 23.19 0.74 3.47
N ARG A 27 23.93 -0.14 2.81
CA ARG A 27 25.21 0.17 2.18
C ARG A 27 25.00 0.42 0.68
N LYS A 28 25.59 1.52 0.18
CA LYS A 28 25.53 1.86 -1.25
C LYS A 28 26.17 0.75 -2.08
N GLY A 29 25.50 0.32 -3.14
CA GLY A 29 25.97 -0.74 -4.04
C GLY A 29 25.60 -2.16 -3.61
N GLU A 30 25.06 -2.35 -2.41
CA GLU A 30 24.72 -3.67 -1.87
C GLU A 30 23.22 -3.79 -1.56
N PRO A 31 22.39 -4.29 -2.49
CA PRO A 31 20.93 -4.30 -2.32
C PRO A 31 20.44 -5.21 -1.17
N GLY A 32 21.21 -6.25 -0.81
CA GLY A 32 20.88 -7.16 0.30
C GLY A 32 21.10 -6.54 1.70
N SER A 33 21.74 -5.38 1.78
CA SER A 33 22.04 -4.71 3.06
C SER A 33 20.88 -3.87 3.60
N VAL A 34 19.76 -3.76 2.86
CA VAL A 34 18.64 -2.90 3.24
C VAL A 34 17.91 -3.49 4.44
N MET A 35 17.98 -2.78 5.57
CA MET A 35 17.30 -3.13 6.81
C MET A 35 16.25 -2.07 7.15
N LEU A 36 15.01 -2.52 7.37
CA LEU A 36 13.88 -1.68 7.74
C LEU A 36 13.74 -1.66 9.27
N PRO A 37 13.50 -0.50 9.89
CA PRO A 37 13.16 -0.45 11.30
C PRO A 37 11.81 -1.16 11.52
N PRO A 38 11.60 -1.87 12.64
CA PRO A 38 10.38 -2.65 12.87
C PRO A 38 9.09 -1.84 12.73
N MET A 39 9.09 -0.57 13.15
CA MET A 39 7.94 0.33 13.03
C MET A 39 7.58 0.70 11.58
N ALA A 40 8.53 0.62 10.64
CA ALA A 40 8.32 0.96 9.23
C ALA A 40 8.24 -0.28 8.32
N ALA A 41 8.46 -1.48 8.85
CA ALA A 41 8.53 -2.71 8.07
C ALA A 41 7.23 -3.01 7.28
N GLN A 42 6.08 -2.57 7.79
CA GLN A 42 4.78 -2.75 7.14
C GLN A 42 4.51 -1.72 6.02
N LEU A 43 5.19 -0.58 6.03
CA LEU A 43 4.89 0.54 5.13
C LEU A 43 5.06 0.16 3.64
N PRO A 44 6.15 -0.51 3.20
CA PRO A 44 6.29 -0.93 1.81
C PRO A 44 5.17 -1.86 1.34
N GLY A 45 4.70 -2.77 2.21
CA GLY A 45 3.60 -3.69 1.92
C GLY A 45 2.26 -2.98 1.74
N ILE A 46 1.95 -2.03 2.63
CA ILE A 46 0.74 -1.20 2.53
C ILE A 46 0.76 -0.40 1.23
N ILE A 47 1.88 0.25 0.91
CA ILE A 47 2.01 1.06 -0.31
C ILE A 47 1.94 0.19 -1.58
N PHE A 48 2.48 -1.03 -1.53
CA PHE A 48 2.35 -2.01 -2.61
C PHE A 48 0.88 -2.31 -2.93
N ASN A 49 0.06 -2.52 -1.92
CA ASN A 49 -1.37 -2.78 -2.09
C ASN A 49 -2.13 -1.52 -2.52
N LEU A 50 -1.82 -0.36 -1.92
CA LEU A 50 -2.42 0.93 -2.28
C LEU A 50 -2.23 1.27 -3.77
N ARG A 51 -1.04 1.05 -4.32
CA ARG A 51 -0.75 1.34 -5.73
C ARG A 51 -1.56 0.50 -6.73
N ARG A 52 -2.04 -0.67 -6.30
CA ARG A 52 -2.84 -1.58 -7.12
C ARG A 52 -4.33 -1.48 -6.86
N SER A 53 -4.72 -0.74 -5.81
CA SER A 53 -6.11 -0.59 -5.43
C SER A 53 -6.88 0.27 -6.43
N PRO A 54 -8.23 0.16 -6.44
CA PRO A 54 -9.10 0.97 -7.29
C PRO A 54 -8.92 2.49 -7.08
N ALA A 55 -8.40 2.94 -5.92
CA ALA A 55 -8.14 4.34 -5.69
C ALA A 55 -7.13 4.93 -6.69
N VAL A 56 -6.11 4.15 -7.08
CA VAL A 56 -4.99 4.59 -7.93
C VAL A 56 -5.09 3.99 -9.33
N ARG A 57 -5.40 2.70 -9.44
CA ARG A 57 -5.47 1.96 -10.71
C ARG A 57 -6.91 1.69 -11.08
N THR A 58 -7.45 2.52 -11.97
CA THR A 58 -8.87 2.51 -12.38
C THR A 58 -9.14 1.69 -13.65
N THR A 59 -8.13 1.02 -14.21
CA THR A 59 -8.31 0.19 -15.41
C THR A 59 -9.05 -1.09 -15.05
N GLY A 60 -10.20 -1.35 -15.68
CA GLY A 60 -11.02 -2.54 -15.43
C GLY A 60 -11.97 -2.44 -14.24
N VAL A 61 -12.17 -1.23 -13.69
CA VAL A 61 -13.14 -0.94 -12.62
C VAL A 61 -14.07 0.17 -13.13
N SER A 62 -15.35 0.15 -12.76
CA SER A 62 -16.28 1.18 -13.21
C SER A 62 -15.94 2.56 -12.57
N PRO A 63 -16.30 3.68 -13.22
CA PRO A 63 -16.13 5.01 -12.64
C PRO A 63 -16.82 5.16 -11.28
N ASP A 64 -18.01 4.57 -11.13
CA ASP A 64 -18.80 4.64 -9.90
C ASP A 64 -18.19 3.79 -8.78
N GLU A 65 -17.72 2.58 -9.08
CA GLU A 65 -16.98 1.75 -8.12
C GLU A 65 -15.70 2.44 -7.63
N THR A 66 -14.98 3.10 -8.54
CA THR A 66 -13.80 3.88 -8.19
C THR A 66 -14.16 5.06 -7.28
N ALA A 67 -15.23 5.79 -7.59
CA ALA A 67 -15.70 6.91 -6.79
C ALA A 67 -16.14 6.44 -5.40
N PHE A 68 -16.87 5.33 -5.32
CA PHE A 68 -17.30 4.72 -4.07
C PHE A 68 -16.12 4.26 -3.22
N PHE A 69 -15.12 3.58 -3.80
CA PHE A 69 -13.92 3.16 -3.09
C PHE A 69 -13.15 4.37 -2.50
N ARG A 70 -13.01 5.45 -3.29
CA ARG A 70 -12.36 6.69 -2.81
C ARG A 70 -13.16 7.38 -1.70
N LEU A 71 -14.49 7.38 -1.81
CA LEU A 71 -15.36 7.92 -0.77
C LEU A 71 -15.15 7.15 0.54
N LEU A 72 -15.17 5.82 0.51
CA LEU A 72 -14.93 4.99 1.69
C LEU A 72 -13.56 5.27 2.32
N CYS A 73 -12.48 5.35 1.54
CA CYS A 73 -11.16 5.67 2.07
C CYS A 73 -11.08 7.06 2.73
N SER A 74 -11.98 7.98 2.37
CA SER A 74 -12.02 9.34 2.89
C SER A 74 -12.93 9.50 4.11
N THR A 75 -13.88 8.58 4.31
CA THR A 75 -14.87 8.65 5.40
C THR A 75 -14.58 7.68 6.55
N LEU A 76 -13.91 6.57 6.27
CA LEU A 76 -13.64 5.54 7.27
C LEU A 76 -12.42 5.87 8.15
N SER A 77 -12.34 5.18 9.30
CA SER A 77 -11.18 5.24 10.19
C SER A 77 -9.91 4.73 9.51
N VAL A 78 -8.74 5.10 10.04
CA VAL A 78 -7.44 4.62 9.53
C VAL A 78 -7.40 3.09 9.48
N PHE A 79 -7.86 2.41 10.53
CA PHE A 79 -7.86 0.95 10.58
C PHE A 79 -8.77 0.33 9.51
N SER A 80 -10.00 0.83 9.40
CA SER A 80 -10.95 0.37 8.39
C SER A 80 -10.44 0.60 6.96
N THR A 81 -9.84 1.75 6.69
CA THR A 81 -9.24 2.06 5.39
C THR A 81 -8.02 1.18 5.09
N LEU A 82 -7.21 0.83 6.11
CA LEU A 82 -6.11 -0.12 5.94
C LEU A 82 -6.61 -1.51 5.56
N VAL A 83 -7.72 -1.98 6.17
CA VAL A 83 -8.33 -3.27 5.80
C VAL A 83 -8.86 -3.25 4.37
N LEU A 84 -9.42 -2.12 3.90
CA LEU A 84 -9.83 -1.97 2.50
C LEU A 84 -8.66 -2.01 1.51
N ILE A 85 -7.51 -1.42 1.90
CA ILE A 85 -6.32 -1.40 1.06
C ILE A 85 -5.61 -2.75 1.06
N GLN A 86 -5.46 -3.36 2.23
CA GLN A 86 -4.76 -4.62 2.45
C GLN A 86 -5.70 -5.57 3.21
N PRO A 87 -6.48 -6.40 2.51
CA PRO A 87 -7.39 -7.33 3.15
C PRO A 87 -6.60 -8.34 3.98
N THR A 88 -7.09 -8.61 5.18
CA THR A 88 -6.51 -9.63 6.06
C THR A 88 -6.94 -11.02 5.57
N LEU A 89 -5.95 -11.87 5.31
CA LEU A 89 -6.17 -13.28 5.01
C LEU A 89 -5.94 -14.08 6.28
N VAL A 90 -6.92 -14.91 6.65
CA VAL A 90 -6.86 -15.78 7.83
C VAL A 90 -6.99 -17.21 7.36
N ALA A 91 -6.00 -18.04 7.69
CA ALA A 91 -5.99 -19.47 7.43
C ALA A 91 -6.54 -20.23 8.64
N TYR A 92 -7.31 -21.29 8.37
CA TYR A 92 -7.88 -22.18 9.37
C TYR A 92 -7.34 -23.60 9.14
N GLU A 93 -6.74 -24.17 10.17
CA GLU A 93 -6.20 -25.53 10.17
C GLU A 93 -6.81 -26.33 11.32
N ILE A 94 -7.03 -27.63 11.12
CA ILE A 94 -7.57 -28.50 12.16
C ILE A 94 -6.57 -28.57 13.32
N GLY A 95 -7.02 -28.25 14.54
CA GLY A 95 -6.20 -28.32 15.74
C GLY A 95 -5.25 -27.13 15.95
N ARG A 96 -5.35 -26.06 15.15
CA ARG A 96 -4.53 -24.84 15.30
C ARG A 96 -5.41 -23.59 15.41
N PRO A 97 -5.04 -22.57 16.21
CA PRO A 97 -5.71 -21.28 16.16
C PRO A 97 -5.60 -20.64 14.76
N PRO A 98 -6.55 -19.80 14.37
CA PRO A 98 -6.50 -19.08 13.10
C PRO A 98 -5.24 -18.20 13.03
N SER A 99 -4.59 -18.20 11.87
CA SER A 99 -3.36 -17.44 11.60
C SER A 99 -3.46 -16.60 10.34
#